data_AF-A0A9D4QLD3-F1
#
_entry.id   AF-A0A9D4QLD3-F1
#
_cell.length_a   1.000
_cell.length_b   1.000
_cell.length_c   1.000
_cell.angle_alpha   90.00
_cell.angle_beta   90.00
_cell.angle_gamma   90.00
#
_symmetry.space_group_name_H-M   'P 1'
#
loop_
_entity.id
_entity.type
_entity.pdbx_description
1 polymer ?
#
loop_
_entity_poly.entity_id
_entity_poly.type
_entity_poly.pdbx_seq_one_letter_code
_entity_poly.pdbx_strand_id
1 'polypeptide(L)'
;MRTIFVFLAVIVVCYAATITQLNHVTHTTHALLTRADHTTSEPAETDMITFQFQPATHHLLVKKNSDRQTTNCYIATLTDTEHAYIHTDYGMRSVELRLLAALGSATAVTDVSTLDQRDVDSCRTYSHAHTMYYTITV
;
A
#
# COMPACT_ATOMS: atom_id res chain seq x y z
N MET A 1 -31.04 25.82 -43.20
CA MET A 1 -29.73 25.47 -43.78
C MET A 1 -28.86 26.71 -43.85
N ARG A 2 -27.90 26.84 -42.92
CA ARG A 2 -26.77 27.77 -42.98
C ARG A 2 -25.61 27.08 -42.29
N THR A 3 -24.68 26.64 -43.13
CA THR A 3 -23.34 26.15 -42.81
C THR A 3 -22.54 27.19 -42.05
N ILE A 4 -21.66 26.76 -41.14
CA ILE A 4 -20.21 27.04 -41.14
C ILE A 4 -19.56 26.23 -40.01
N PHE A 5 -18.84 25.19 -40.43
CA PHE A 5 -17.71 24.58 -39.73
C PHE A 5 -16.55 25.58 -39.77
N VAL A 6 -15.94 25.96 -38.63
CA VAL A 6 -14.54 26.43 -38.61
C VAL A 6 -13.87 26.06 -37.27
N PHE A 7 -12.98 25.07 -37.37
CA PHE A 7 -11.64 24.96 -36.74
C PHE A 7 -11.49 25.21 -35.22
N LEU A 8 -11.23 24.17 -34.43
CA LEU A 8 -9.86 23.73 -34.07
C LEU A 8 -8.98 24.86 -33.51
N ALA A 9 -9.02 25.03 -32.18
CA ALA A 9 -7.96 25.68 -31.43
C ALA A 9 -7.41 24.68 -30.41
N VAL A 10 -6.61 23.75 -30.94
CA VAL A 10 -5.64 22.96 -30.18
C VAL A 10 -4.55 23.94 -29.75
N ILE A 11 -4.56 24.37 -28.48
CA ILE A 11 -3.42 25.06 -27.88
C ILE A 11 -2.70 24.06 -26.99
N VAL A 12 -1.74 23.41 -27.63
CA VAL A 12 -0.61 22.70 -27.01
C VAL A 12 0.22 23.74 -26.26
N VAL A 13 0.25 23.68 -24.94
CA VAL A 13 1.27 24.38 -24.15
C VAL A 13 2.42 23.39 -23.93
N CYS A 14 3.41 23.47 -24.82
CA CYS A 14 4.67 22.77 -24.67
C CYS A 14 5.49 23.35 -23.51
N TYR A 15 6.04 22.42 -22.75
CA TYR A 15 7.09 22.54 -21.75
C TYR A 15 8.22 23.51 -22.11
N ALA A 16 8.58 24.38 -21.17
CA ALA A 16 9.93 24.93 -21.06
C ALA A 16 10.64 24.20 -19.92
N ALA A 17 11.55 23.30 -20.28
CA ALA A 17 12.52 22.72 -19.37
C ALA A 17 13.57 23.78 -19.04
N THR A 18 13.63 24.23 -17.79
CA THR A 18 14.81 24.92 -17.26
C THR A 18 15.64 23.91 -16.48
N ILE A 19 16.66 23.38 -17.15
CA ILE A 19 17.80 22.70 -16.53
C ILE A 19 18.70 23.78 -15.95
N THR A 20 18.70 23.92 -14.62
CA THR A 20 19.81 24.56 -13.90
C THR A 20 20.60 23.46 -13.20
N GLN A 21 21.69 23.02 -13.84
CA GLN A 21 22.83 22.48 -13.13
C GLN A 21 23.56 23.63 -12.44
N LEU A 22 23.88 23.52 -11.15
CA LEU A 22 25.25 23.73 -10.66
C LEU A 22 25.39 23.43 -9.15
N ASN A 23 26.37 22.56 -8.89
CA ASN A 23 27.31 22.54 -7.75
C ASN A 23 26.81 22.14 -6.35
N HIS A 24 26.95 20.83 -6.12
CA HIS A 24 27.66 20.23 -4.99
C HIS A 24 28.26 21.21 -3.95
N VAL A 25 27.61 21.31 -2.79
CA VAL A 25 28.28 21.43 -1.48
C VAL A 25 27.52 20.55 -0.50
N THR A 26 28.13 19.41 -0.18
CA THR A 26 27.77 18.60 0.97
C THR A 26 28.21 19.35 2.23
N HIS A 27 27.27 19.86 3.02
CA HIS A 27 27.49 20.09 4.44
C HIS A 27 26.33 19.47 5.19
N THR A 28 26.63 18.33 5.81
CA THR A 28 25.85 17.69 6.86
C THR A 28 25.67 18.66 8.02
N THR A 29 24.61 19.45 7.99
CA THR A 29 24.04 20.01 9.22
C THR A 29 23.28 18.90 9.91
N HIS A 30 23.99 18.17 10.77
CA HIS A 30 23.34 17.44 11.85
C HIS A 30 22.57 18.47 12.66
N ALA A 31 21.25 18.54 12.47
CA ALA A 31 20.38 19.12 13.47
C ALA A 31 20.62 18.28 14.73
N LEU A 32 21.38 18.83 15.66
CA LEU A 32 21.51 18.31 17.01
C LEU A 32 20.13 18.49 17.64
N LEU A 33 19.26 17.51 17.40
CA LEU A 33 18.05 17.32 18.17
C LEU A 33 18.51 17.04 19.59
N THR A 34 18.48 18.08 20.40
CA THR A 34 18.59 18.01 21.85
C THR A 34 17.65 16.90 22.31
N ARG A 35 18.24 15.82 22.83
CA ARG A 35 17.55 14.63 23.34
C ARG A 35 16.48 15.09 24.31
N ALA A 36 15.22 15.13 23.86
CA ALA A 36 14.09 15.24 24.77
C ALA A 36 14.19 14.04 25.71
N ASP A 37 14.25 14.34 27.01
CA ASP A 37 14.18 13.34 28.06
C ASP A 37 12.97 12.45 27.79
N HIS A 38 13.19 11.13 27.79
CA HIS A 38 12.23 10.14 27.30
C HIS A 38 10.89 10.35 27.99
N THR A 39 9.89 10.79 27.23
CA THR A 39 8.49 10.70 27.65
C THR A 39 8.22 9.24 28.00
N THR A 40 7.56 9.00 29.12
CA THR A 40 7.13 7.68 29.62
C THR A 40 6.88 6.72 28.47
N SER A 41 7.69 5.67 28.37
CA SER A 41 7.56 4.65 27.32
C SER A 41 6.11 4.20 27.28
N GLU A 42 5.40 4.59 26.22
CA GLU A 42 4.09 4.02 25.97
C GLU A 42 4.28 2.50 25.84
N PRO A 43 3.34 1.69 26.35
CA PRO A 43 3.41 0.25 26.15
C PRO A 43 3.54 -0.01 24.64
N ALA A 44 4.51 -0.84 24.27
CA ALA A 44 4.77 -1.14 22.87
C ALA A 44 3.47 -1.59 22.20
N GLU A 45 3.02 -0.83 21.18
CA GLU A 45 1.85 -1.16 20.39
C GLU A 45 2.12 -2.52 19.72
N THR A 46 1.40 -3.54 20.15
CA THR A 46 1.54 -4.91 19.63
C THR A 46 0.82 -5.12 18.31
N ASP A 47 -0.09 -4.19 17.99
CA ASP A 47 -1.00 -4.29 16.86
C ASP A 47 -0.35 -3.64 15.64
N MET A 48 0.36 -4.47 14.87
CA MET A 48 0.94 -4.07 13.60
C MET A 48 0.02 -4.52 12.45
N ILE A 49 -0.30 -3.58 11.56
CA ILE A 49 -0.92 -3.86 10.26
C ILE A 49 0.10 -3.58 9.16
N THR A 50 0.32 -4.54 8.27
CA THR A 50 1.25 -4.42 7.15
C THR A 50 0.53 -4.68 5.84
N PHE A 51 0.80 -3.86 4.83
CA PHE A 51 0.33 -4.03 3.47
C PHE A 51 1.48 -4.51 2.60
N GLN A 52 1.24 -5.53 1.79
CA GLN A 52 2.23 -6.08 0.88
C GLN A 52 1.57 -6.44 -0.45
N PHE A 53 1.97 -5.75 -1.51
CA PHE A 53 1.56 -6.13 -2.86
C PHE A 53 2.32 -7.37 -3.31
N GLN A 54 1.59 -8.40 -3.77
CA GLN A 54 2.17 -9.62 -4.29
C GLN A 54 2.12 -9.62 -5.83
N PRO A 55 3.24 -9.33 -6.52
CA PRO A 55 3.24 -9.13 -7.96
C PRO A 55 2.89 -10.39 -8.76
N ALA A 56 3.10 -11.57 -8.18
CA ALA A 56 2.82 -12.84 -8.84
C ALA A 56 1.32 -13.11 -9.05
N THR A 57 0.52 -12.81 -8.03
CA THR A 57 -0.93 -13.08 -7.97
C THR A 57 -1.72 -11.80 -8.15
N HIS A 58 -1.02 -10.66 -8.20
CA HIS A 58 -1.60 -9.32 -8.26
C HIS A 58 -2.56 -9.01 -7.09
N HIS A 59 -2.41 -9.73 -5.97
CA HIS A 59 -3.16 -9.50 -4.76
C HIS A 59 -2.45 -8.48 -3.85
N LEU A 60 -3.24 -7.76 -3.06
CA LEU A 60 -2.74 -6.98 -1.94
C LEU A 60 -3.00 -7.76 -0.65
N LEU A 61 -1.92 -8.09 0.05
CA LEU A 61 -1.96 -8.83 1.30
C LEU A 61 -1.97 -7.84 2.46
N VAL A 62 -2.93 -7.97 3.36
CA VAL A 62 -2.97 -7.21 4.61
C VAL A 62 -2.68 -8.19 5.75
N LYS A 63 -1.61 -7.98 6.48
CA LYS A 63 -1.26 -8.79 7.66
C LYS A 63 -1.57 -7.98 8.90
N LYS A 64 -2.44 -8.50 9.75
CA LYS A 64 -2.74 -7.92 11.07
C LYS A 64 -2.31 -8.91 12.14
N ASN A 65 -1.37 -8.52 12.99
CA ASN A 65 -1.10 -9.28 14.20
C ASN A 65 -2.23 -8.99 15.20
N SER A 66 -2.97 -10.03 15.59
CA SER A 66 -4.10 -9.90 16.52
C SER A 66 -3.73 -10.24 17.95
N ASP A 67 -2.73 -11.11 18.14
CA ASP A 67 -2.10 -11.38 19.43
C ASP A 67 -0.63 -11.79 19.19
N ARG A 68 0.10 -12.17 20.23
CA ARG A 68 1.51 -12.58 20.12
C ARG A 68 1.73 -13.87 19.31
N GLN A 69 0.68 -14.60 18.98
CA GLN A 69 0.71 -15.93 18.38
C GLN A 69 -0.19 -16.08 17.15
N THR A 70 -0.90 -15.04 16.72
CA THR A 70 -1.89 -15.12 15.65
C THR A 70 -1.74 -13.94 14.70
N THR A 71 -1.43 -14.27 13.45
CA THR A 71 -1.44 -13.32 12.33
C THR A 71 -2.67 -13.60 11.48
N ASN A 72 -3.52 -12.60 11.31
CA ASN A 72 -4.60 -12.62 10.34
C ASN A 72 -4.08 -12.07 9.01
N CYS A 73 -4.07 -12.90 7.98
CA CYS A 73 -3.71 -12.49 6.62
C CYS A 73 -4.96 -12.36 5.76
N TYR A 74 -5.22 -11.16 5.27
CA TYR A 74 -6.32 -10.84 4.37
C TYR A 74 -5.76 -10.72 2.95
N ILE A 75 -6.33 -11.50 2.03
CA ILE A 75 -5.94 -11.54 0.62
C ILE A 75 -7.01 -10.77 -0.14
N ALA A 76 -6.63 -9.62 -0.68
CA ALA A 76 -7.53 -8.76 -1.44
C ALA A 76 -7.17 -8.80 -2.92
N THR A 77 -8.18 -9.02 -3.75
CA THR A 77 -8.08 -8.76 -5.19
C THR A 77 -8.21 -7.26 -5.42
N LEU A 78 -7.32 -6.72 -6.24
CA LEU A 78 -7.38 -5.33 -6.67
C LEU A 78 -8.07 -5.27 -8.03
N THR A 79 -8.79 -4.17 -8.27
CA THR A 79 -9.35 -3.87 -9.58
C THR A 79 -8.25 -3.46 -10.57
N ASP A 80 -8.54 -3.57 -11.87
CA ASP A 80 -7.61 -3.14 -12.93
C ASP A 80 -7.16 -1.68 -12.78
N THR A 81 -8.07 -0.82 -12.30
CA THR A 81 -7.76 0.59 -12.07
C THR A 81 -6.79 0.74 -10.90
N GLU A 82 -7.00 0.01 -9.80
CA GLU A 82 -6.12 0.02 -8.65
C GLU A 82 -4.72 -0.51 -8.97
N HIS A 83 -4.62 -1.57 -9.79
CA HIS A 83 -3.32 -2.06 -10.28
C HIS A 83 -2.53 -0.99 -11.01
N ALA A 84 -3.18 -0.15 -11.81
CA ALA A 84 -2.50 0.87 -12.60
C ALA A 84 -1.82 1.95 -11.74
N TYR A 85 -2.32 2.21 -10.53
CA TYR A 85 -1.83 3.30 -9.68
C TYR A 85 -1.28 2.86 -8.33
N ILE A 86 -1.34 1.57 -7.96
CA ILE A 86 -0.89 1.11 -6.63
C ILE A 86 0.60 1.39 -6.35
N HIS A 87 1.39 1.58 -7.40
CA HIS A 87 2.80 1.95 -7.30
C HIS A 87 3.04 3.47 -7.06
N THR A 88 1.97 4.24 -6.87
CA THR A 88 2.03 5.67 -6.50
C THR A 88 1.63 5.84 -5.03
N ASP A 89 2.17 6.85 -4.35
CA ASP A 89 1.86 7.10 -2.93
C ASP A 89 0.35 7.31 -2.70
N TYR A 90 -0.27 8.14 -3.55
CA TYR A 90 -1.72 8.39 -3.49
C TYR A 90 -2.52 7.11 -3.74
N GLY A 91 -2.11 6.36 -4.77
CA GLY A 91 -2.75 5.13 -5.15
C GLY A 91 -2.71 4.09 -4.05
N MET A 92 -1.52 3.78 -3.53
CA MET A 92 -1.34 2.88 -2.39
C MET A 92 -2.20 3.33 -1.20
N ARG A 93 -2.12 4.61 -0.83
CA ARG A 93 -2.88 5.13 0.31
C ARG A 93 -4.40 4.98 0.14
N SER A 94 -4.91 5.18 -1.06
CA SER A 94 -6.35 5.02 -1.35
C SER A 94 -6.80 3.55 -1.19
N VAL A 95 -5.99 2.60 -1.67
CA VAL A 95 -6.27 1.17 -1.56
C VAL A 95 -6.17 0.69 -0.11
N GLU A 96 -5.16 1.13 0.64
CA GLU A 96 -5.03 0.83 2.08
C GLU A 96 -6.29 1.21 2.84
N LEU A 97 -6.75 2.45 2.69
CA LEU A 97 -7.91 2.96 3.41
C LEU A 97 -9.19 2.19 3.05
N ARG A 98 -9.36 1.85 1.77
CA ARG A 98 -10.48 1.01 1.31
C ARG A 98 -10.42 -0.37 1.96
N LEU A 99 -9.26 -1.02 1.94
CA LEU A 99 -9.11 -2.36 2.52
C LEU A 99 -9.29 -2.37 4.03
N LEU A 100 -8.78 -1.35 4.73
CA LEU A 100 -9.02 -1.18 6.18
C LEU A 100 -10.51 -1.12 6.51
N ALA A 101 -11.29 -0.40 5.70
CA ALA A 101 -12.75 -0.34 5.86
C ALA A 101 -13.43 -1.68 5.55
N ALA A 102 -12.86 -2.50 4.65
CA ALA A 102 -13.40 -3.78 4.23
C ALA A 102 -12.97 -4.99 5.10
N LEU A 103 -12.06 -4.80 6.07
CA LEU A 103 -11.61 -5.91 6.93
C LEU A 103 -12.76 -6.58 7.69
N GLY A 104 -13.76 -5.80 8.11
CA GLY A 104 -14.93 -6.31 8.84
C GLY A 104 -15.87 -7.18 8.02
N SER A 105 -15.80 -7.11 6.68
CA SER A 105 -16.57 -7.94 5.76
C SER A 105 -15.74 -9.07 5.15
N ALA A 106 -14.50 -9.27 5.60
CA ALA A 106 -13.64 -10.33 5.08
C ALA A 106 -14.19 -11.71 5.42
N THR A 107 -14.10 -12.64 4.49
CA THR A 107 -14.58 -14.01 4.66
C THR A 107 -13.43 -14.93 5.03
N ALA A 108 -13.60 -15.73 6.09
CA ALA A 108 -12.57 -16.69 6.49
C ALA A 108 -12.41 -17.80 5.44
N VAL A 109 -11.17 -18.13 5.10
CA VAL A 109 -10.84 -19.24 4.21
C VAL A 109 -10.79 -20.52 5.04
N THR A 110 -11.67 -21.47 4.73
CA THR A 110 -11.75 -22.75 5.44
C THR A 110 -10.83 -23.82 4.86
N ASP A 111 -10.51 -23.73 3.57
CA ASP A 111 -9.59 -24.61 2.87
C ASP A 111 -8.46 -23.80 2.24
N VAL A 112 -7.28 -23.83 2.89
CA VAL A 112 -6.08 -23.09 2.46
C VAL A 112 -5.57 -23.58 1.10
N SER A 113 -5.88 -24.81 0.69
CA SER A 113 -5.44 -25.34 -0.62
C SER A 113 -6.08 -24.61 -1.81
N THR A 114 -7.14 -23.84 -1.57
CA THR A 114 -7.79 -23.00 -2.57
C THR A 114 -7.05 -21.69 -2.85
N LEU A 115 -6.06 -21.34 -2.02
CA LEU A 115 -5.25 -20.14 -2.17
C LEU A 115 -4.03 -20.40 -3.04
N ASP A 116 -3.57 -19.37 -3.73
CA ASP A 116 -2.28 -19.45 -4.41
C ASP A 116 -1.16 -19.61 -3.38
N GLN A 117 -0.28 -20.58 -3.62
CA GLN A 117 0.81 -20.90 -2.70
C GLN A 117 1.72 -19.69 -2.44
N ARG A 118 1.89 -18.79 -3.41
CA ARG A 118 2.73 -17.60 -3.25
C ARG A 118 2.10 -16.58 -2.29
N ASP A 119 0.78 -16.50 -2.23
CA ASP A 119 0.09 -15.67 -1.24
C ASP A 119 0.24 -16.29 0.16
N VAL A 120 0.05 -17.60 0.27
CA VAL A 120 0.24 -18.35 1.52
C VAL A 120 1.66 -18.18 2.05
N ASP A 121 2.67 -18.34 1.20
CA ASP A 121 4.08 -18.19 1.57
C ASP A 121 4.40 -16.76 2.00
N SER A 122 3.80 -15.76 1.34
CA SER A 122 3.97 -14.36 1.70
C SER A 122 3.28 -14.03 3.02
N CYS A 123 2.08 -14.58 3.25
CA CYS A 123 1.32 -14.43 4.48
C CYS A 123 1.98 -15.10 5.69
N ARG A 124 2.73 -16.19 5.46
CA ARG A 124 3.36 -16.96 6.53
C ARG A 124 4.36 -16.09 7.30
N THR A 125 4.08 -15.86 8.57
CA THR A 125 5.02 -15.23 9.48
C THR A 125 6.12 -16.24 9.86
N TYR A 126 7.38 -15.79 9.95
CA TYR A 126 8.51 -16.65 10.38
C TYR A 126 8.46 -17.05 11.87
N SER A 127 7.54 -16.49 12.65
CA SER A 127 7.35 -16.82 14.05
C SER A 127 6.49 -18.08 14.22
N HIS A 128 6.49 -18.67 15.43
CA HIS A 128 5.58 -19.75 15.82
C HIS A 128 4.09 -19.33 15.85
N ALA A 129 3.73 -18.25 15.18
CA ALA A 129 2.37 -17.74 15.13
C ALA A 129 1.53 -18.54 14.12
N HIS A 130 0.33 -18.90 14.53
CA HIS A 130 -0.69 -19.42 13.65
C HIS A 130 -1.15 -18.33 12.68
N THR A 131 -1.24 -18.64 11.39
CA THR A 131 -1.76 -17.71 10.39
C THR A 131 -3.17 -18.11 10.00
N MET A 132 -4.12 -17.19 10.16
CA MET A 132 -5.50 -17.33 9.70
C MET A 132 -5.67 -16.57 8.39
N TYR A 133 -6.37 -17.16 7.43
CA TYR A 133 -6.51 -16.59 6.09
C TYR A 133 -7.94 -16.09 5.86
N TYR A 134 -8.04 -14.94 5.23
CA TYR A 134 -9.29 -14.29 4.88
C TYR A 134 -9.23 -13.78 3.44
N THR A 135 -10.36 -13.75 2.75
CA THR A 135 -10.49 -13.09 1.46
C THR A 135 -11.36 -11.85 1.59
N ILE A 136 -10.99 -10.81 0.85
CA ILE A 136 -11.79 -9.60 0.70
C ILE A 136 -12.24 -9.54 -0.74
N THR A 137 -13.54 -9.71 -0.95
CA THR A 137 -14.22 -9.47 -2.23
C THR A 137 -15.01 -8.18 -2.07
N VAL A 138 -14.82 -7.24 -3.00
CA VAL A 138 -15.48 -5.93 -2.99
C VAL A 138 -16.13 -5.70 -4.34
#